data_AF-A0A7C1UZ41-F1
#
_entry.id   AF-A0A7C1UZ41-F1
#
_cell.length_a   1.000
_cell.length_b   1.000
_cell.length_c   1.000
_cell.angle_alpha   90.00
_cell.angle_beta   90.00
_cell.angle_gamma   90.00
#
_symmetry.space_group_name_H-M   'P 1'
#
loop_
_entity.id
_entity.type
_entity.pdbx_description
1 polymer ?
#
loop_
_entity_poly.entity_id
_entity_poly.type
_entity_poly.pdbx_seq_one_letter_code
_entity_poly.pdbx_strand_id
1 'polypeptide(L)'
;MFKTKGYSANNSLKRRAIIVDAPDLPPDECEFFITAAGVADTDKVDIPDTPGLDFEVEKLYEEEGSSSESQDSKLISVKGIGKGTVEGLGALGIASITDLVNADPNNLSSKLSGASSKMVLEWQKNAQGLIKA
;
A
#
# COMPACT_ATOMS: atom_id res chain seq x y z
N MET A 1 -17.86 19.29 -7.80
CA MET A 1 -17.88 19.17 -6.32
C MET A 1 -16.75 18.22 -5.94
N PHE A 2 -15.68 18.73 -5.34
CA PHE A 2 -14.51 17.94 -4.93
C PHE A 2 -14.94 16.95 -3.84
N LYS A 3 -14.70 15.65 -4.06
CA LYS A 3 -15.10 14.56 -3.14
C LYS A 3 -13.92 13.62 -2.94
N THR A 4 -13.05 13.94 -1.99
CA THR A 4 -11.98 13.04 -1.54
C THR A 4 -12.42 12.30 -0.28
N LYS A 5 -12.21 10.98 -0.27
CA LYS A 5 -12.60 10.09 0.83
C LYS A 5 -11.84 10.49 2.11
N GLY A 6 -12.57 10.88 3.16
CA GLY A 6 -12.00 11.32 4.45
C GLY A 6 -12.06 12.82 4.72
N TYR A 7 -12.33 13.65 3.72
CA TYR A 7 -12.55 15.08 3.93
C TYR A 7 -14.04 15.36 4.03
N SER A 8 -14.52 15.53 5.27
CA SER A 8 -15.83 16.15 5.52
C SER A 8 -15.84 17.52 4.85
N ALA A 9 -17.00 17.92 4.32
CA ALA A 9 -17.24 19.10 3.50
C ALA A 9 -17.00 20.44 4.24
N ASN A 10 -15.79 20.63 4.77
CA ASN A 10 -15.33 21.84 5.41
C ASN A 10 -14.85 22.82 4.34
N ASN A 11 -15.76 23.72 3.97
CA ASN A 11 -15.51 25.07 3.48
C ASN A 11 -14.32 25.26 2.50
N SER A 12 -14.25 24.45 1.43
CA SER A 12 -13.32 24.75 0.33
C SER A 12 -13.85 25.96 -0.46
N LEU A 13 -13.14 27.09 -0.41
CA LEU A 13 -13.49 28.28 -1.19
C LEU A 13 -13.05 28.06 -2.64
N LYS A 14 -14.02 27.85 -3.55
CA LYS A 14 -13.76 27.83 -5.00
C LYS A 14 -13.33 29.23 -5.44
N ARG A 15 -12.14 29.36 -6.03
CA ARG A 15 -11.65 30.61 -6.65
C ARG A 15 -11.36 30.36 -8.13
N ARG A 16 -11.57 31.39 -8.95
CA ARG A 16 -11.32 31.37 -10.40
C ARG A 16 -10.23 32.39 -10.71
N ALA A 17 -9.19 31.97 -11.42
CA ALA A 17 -8.16 32.87 -11.93
C ALA A 17 -8.25 32.91 -13.46
N ILE A 18 -8.00 34.09 -14.03
CA ILE A 18 -7.91 34.30 -15.47
C ILE A 18 -6.44 34.51 -15.76
N ILE A 19 -5.84 33.57 -16.49
CA ILE A 19 -4.44 33.66 -16.90
C ILE A 19 -4.41 34.37 -18.25
N VAL A 20 -3.76 35.54 -18.30
CA VAL A 20 -3.57 36.32 -19.52
C VAL A 20 -2.07 36.38 -19.78
N ASP A 21 -1.58 35.46 -20.60
CA ASP A 21 -0.14 35.34 -20.92
C ASP A 21 0.30 36.40 -21.95
N ALA A 22 -0.62 36.80 -22.84
CA ALA A 22 -0.46 37.89 -23.80
C ALA A 22 -1.84 38.53 -24.11
N PRO A 23 -1.90 39.83 -24.48
CA PRO A 23 -3.17 40.51 -24.76
C PRO A 23 -3.95 39.93 -25.95
N ASP A 24 -3.27 39.18 -26.83
CA ASP A 24 -3.86 38.58 -28.05
C ASP A 24 -4.22 37.09 -27.89
N LEU A 25 -3.83 36.44 -26.79
CA LEU A 25 -4.21 35.05 -26.54
C LEU A 25 -5.58 35.00 -25.85
N PRO A 26 -6.46 34.05 -26.22
CA PRO A 26 -7.69 33.84 -25.47
C PRO A 26 -7.36 33.57 -23.99
N PRO A 27 -8.13 34.16 -23.06
CA PRO A 27 -7.90 33.96 -21.64
C PRO A 27 -8.13 32.51 -21.27
N ASP A 28 -7.15 31.91 -20.59
CA ASP A 28 -7.29 30.56 -20.05
C ASP A 28 -7.85 30.64 -18.62
N GLU A 29 -8.93 29.89 -18.38
CA GLU A 29 -9.56 29.77 -17.07
C GLU A 29 -9.07 28.50 -16.39
N CYS A 30 -8.42 28.65 -15.23
CA CYS A 30 -8.08 27.53 -14.35
C CYS A 30 -8.87 27.64 -13.04
N GLU A 31 -9.39 26.51 -12.56
CA GLU A 31 -10.10 26.41 -11.29
C GLU A 31 -9.24 25.66 -10.26
N PHE A 32 -9.05 26.28 -9.10
CA PHE A 32 -8.38 25.64 -7.97
C PHE A 32 -9.14 25.85 -6.67
N PHE A 33 -8.90 24.94 -5.73
CA PHE A 33 -9.50 24.90 -4.41
C PHE A 33 -8.42 25.17 -3.37
N ILE A 34 -8.64 26.16 -2.52
CA ILE A 34 -7.81 26.35 -1.32
C ILE A 34 -8.45 25.55 -0.20
N THR A 35 -7.72 24.56 0.30
CA THR A 35 -8.11 23.71 1.43
C THR A 35 -7.20 23.99 2.62
N ALA A 36 -7.55 23.48 3.80
CA ALA A 36 -6.69 23.61 4.99
C ALA A 36 -5.29 22.96 4.81
N ALA A 37 -5.14 22.04 3.85
CA ALA A 37 -3.88 21.36 3.54
C ALA A 37 -3.08 22.03 2.40
N GLY A 38 -3.61 23.08 1.76
CA GLY A 38 -2.94 23.77 0.65
C GLY A 38 -3.84 24.00 -0.57
N VAL A 39 -3.21 24.28 -1.71
CA VAL A 39 -3.87 24.51 -3.01
C VAL A 39 -4.00 23.19 -3.75
N ALA A 40 -5.20 22.89 -4.26
CA ALA A 40 -5.49 21.73 -5.09
C ALA A 40 -6.18 22.17 -6.39
N ASP A 41 -5.70 21.73 -7.54
CA ASP A 41 -6.33 21.93 -8.85
C ASP A 41 -7.09 20.66 -9.31
N THR A 42 -7.79 20.77 -10.44
CA THR A 42 -8.51 19.65 -11.05
C THR A 42 -7.87 19.14 -12.33
N ASP A 43 -6.75 19.73 -12.73
CA ASP A 43 -6.09 19.40 -13.98
C ASP A 43 -5.48 18.00 -13.88
N LYS A 44 -5.73 17.21 -14.92
CA LYS A 44 -5.21 15.85 -15.02
C LYS A 44 -4.22 15.81 -16.16
N VAL A 45 -2.98 15.46 -15.84
CA VAL A 45 -1.97 15.15 -16.84
C VAL A 45 -1.94 13.65 -17.02
N ASP A 46 -2.23 13.18 -18.23
CA ASP A 46 -2.09 11.77 -18.59
C ASP A 46 -0.60 11.47 -18.81
N ILE A 47 -0.01 10.71 -17.88
CA ILE A 47 1.38 10.29 -17.97
C ILE A 47 1.41 8.94 -18.69
N PRO A 48 2.20 8.78 -19.77
CA PRO A 48 2.29 7.51 -20.47
C PRO A 48 3.00 6.45 -19.62
N ASP A 49 2.43 5.24 -19.56
CA ASP A 49 3.03 4.06 -18.91
C ASP A 49 4.30 3.63 -19.68
N THR A 50 5.43 4.23 -19.32
CA THR A 50 6.74 3.92 -19.88
C THR A 50 7.65 3.31 -18.80
N PRO A 51 8.39 2.24 -19.10
CA PRO A 51 9.32 1.66 -18.13
C PRO A 51 10.45 2.66 -17.82
N GLY A 52 10.61 3.03 -16.55
CA GLY A 52 11.57 4.05 -16.08
C GLY A 52 10.93 5.36 -15.59
N LEU A 53 9.60 5.38 -15.46
CA LEU A 53 8.83 6.48 -14.86
C LEU A 53 8.33 6.09 -13.46
N ASP A 54 9.27 5.66 -12.64
CA ASP A 54 9.13 5.33 -11.23
C ASP A 54 9.31 6.60 -10.39
N PHE A 55 8.19 7.23 -10.05
CA PHE A 55 8.18 8.35 -9.11
C PHE A 55 8.52 7.83 -7.70
N GLU A 56 9.77 8.03 -7.29
CA GLU A 56 10.17 7.88 -5.90
C GLU A 56 9.58 9.03 -5.09
N VAL A 57 8.40 8.81 -4.50
CA VAL A 57 7.82 9.77 -3.54
C VAL A 57 8.67 9.71 -2.27
N GLU A 58 9.60 10.66 -2.13
CA GLU A 58 10.34 10.83 -0.89
C GLU A 58 9.38 11.15 0.26
N LYS A 59 9.22 10.19 1.18
CA LYS A 59 8.49 10.36 2.43
C LYS A 59 9.33 11.18 3.41
N LEU A 60 9.53 12.47 3.12
CA LEU A 60 10.36 13.34 3.96
C LEU A 60 9.74 13.62 5.35
N TYR A 61 8.45 13.33 5.55
CA TYR A 61 7.77 13.54 6.85
C TYR A 61 6.66 12.52 7.11
N GLU A 62 7.02 11.29 7.48
CA GLU A 62 6.13 10.41 8.26
C GLU A 62 6.96 9.75 9.37
N GLU A 63 6.99 10.39 10.54
CA GLU A 63 7.35 9.71 11.79
C GLU A 63 6.20 8.77 12.19
N GLU A 64 6.58 7.57 12.62
CA GLU A 64 5.77 6.51 13.24
C GLU A 64 4.95 5.59 12.29
N GLY A 65 5.58 4.47 11.92
CA GLY A 65 4.86 3.27 11.48
C GLY A 65 5.50 2.54 10.30
N SER A 66 6.70 1.99 10.50
CA SER A 66 7.37 1.07 9.56
C SER A 66 6.46 -0.11 9.18
N SER A 67 5.65 0.04 8.13
CA SER A 67 5.06 -1.08 7.40
C SER A 67 6.06 -1.53 6.35
N SER A 68 6.69 -2.66 6.64
CA SER A 68 7.53 -3.43 5.72
C SER A 68 6.67 -4.10 4.64
N GLU A 69 6.11 -3.31 3.72
CA GLU A 69 5.38 -3.81 2.55
C GLU A 69 6.38 -4.27 1.47
N SER A 70 6.90 -5.49 1.58
CA SER A 70 7.56 -6.17 0.44
C SER A 70 7.74 -7.69 0.58
N GLN A 71 7.36 -8.29 1.71
CA GLN A 71 7.52 -9.74 1.96
C GLN A 71 6.19 -10.52 1.89
N ASP A 72 5.04 -9.84 1.90
CA ASP A 72 3.72 -10.46 2.07
C ASP A 72 3.32 -11.40 0.91
N SER A 73 3.76 -11.12 -0.31
CA SER A 73 3.27 -11.81 -1.52
C SER A 73 3.67 -13.29 -1.60
N LYS A 74 4.84 -13.68 -1.08
CA LYS A 74 5.33 -15.07 -1.19
C LYS A 74 4.67 -16.00 -0.19
N LEU A 75 4.43 -15.56 1.04
CA LEU A 75 3.81 -16.39 2.08
C LEU A 75 2.31 -16.59 1.85
N ILE A 76 1.61 -15.58 1.30
CA ILE A 76 0.19 -15.68 0.92
C ILE A 76 -0.06 -16.77 -0.14
N SER A 77 0.95 -17.11 -0.95
CA SER A 77 0.83 -18.16 -1.98
C SER A 77 0.69 -19.57 -1.39
N VAL A 78 1.02 -19.77 -0.10
CA VAL A 78 0.83 -21.05 0.58
C VAL A 78 -0.66 -21.24 0.89
N LYS A 79 -1.25 -22.31 0.37
CA LYS A 79 -2.66 -22.65 0.59
C LYS A 79 -2.98 -22.72 2.10
N GLY A 80 -3.92 -21.87 2.52
CA GLY A 80 -4.39 -21.78 3.91
C GLY A 80 -3.77 -20.64 4.72
N ILE A 81 -2.84 -19.86 4.16
CA ILE A 81 -2.26 -18.67 4.79
C ILE A 81 -2.98 -17.42 4.24
N GLY A 82 -3.62 -16.66 5.14
CA GLY A 82 -4.26 -15.38 4.81
C GLY A 82 -3.41 -14.17 5.22
N LYS A 83 -3.84 -12.96 4.83
CA LYS A 83 -3.12 -11.70 5.14
C LYS A 83 -2.80 -11.55 6.63
N GLY A 84 -3.79 -11.74 7.51
CA GLY A 84 -3.57 -11.66 8.96
C GLY A 84 -2.66 -12.76 9.51
N THR A 85 -2.58 -13.92 8.84
CA THR A 85 -1.63 -14.98 9.19
C THR A 85 -0.21 -14.59 8.83
N VAL A 86 -0.01 -13.94 7.68
CA VAL A 86 1.31 -13.46 7.25
C VAL A 86 1.83 -12.35 8.16
N GLU A 87 0.97 -11.40 8.54
CA GLU A 87 1.33 -10.36 9.52
C GLU A 87 1.77 -10.99 10.86
N GLY A 88 1.05 -12.02 11.33
CA GLY A 88 1.41 -12.76 12.53
C GLY A 88 2.71 -13.57 12.40
N LEU A 89 2.99 -14.13 11.22
CA LEU A 89 4.25 -14.84 10.93
C LEU A 89 5.43 -13.87 10.83
N GLY A 90 5.23 -12.71 10.23
CA GLY A 90 6.22 -11.63 10.17
C GLY A 90 6.60 -11.12 11.57
N ALA A 91 5.62 -10.96 12.46
CA ALA A 91 5.87 -10.62 13.86
C ALA A 91 6.68 -11.67 14.63
N LEU A 92 6.67 -12.93 14.15
CA LEU A 92 7.48 -14.03 14.69
C LEU A 92 8.84 -14.19 14.00
N GLY A 93 9.18 -13.29 13.07
CA GLY A 93 10.42 -13.32 12.31
C GLY A 93 10.43 -14.31 11.14
N ILE A 94 9.28 -14.85 10.74
CA ILE A 94 9.15 -15.70 9.56
C ILE A 94 8.87 -14.82 8.35
N ALA A 95 9.92 -14.52 7.59
CA ALA A 95 9.83 -13.69 6.40
C ALA A 95 9.74 -14.51 5.10
N SER A 96 10.24 -15.76 5.10
CA SER A 96 10.32 -16.60 3.89
C SER A 96 9.67 -17.97 4.01
N ILE A 97 9.34 -18.57 2.86
CA ILE A 97 8.79 -19.95 2.76
C ILE A 97 9.77 -20.96 3.39
N THR A 98 11.08 -20.75 3.24
CA THR A 98 12.12 -21.56 3.88
C THR A 98 12.08 -21.48 5.40
N ASP A 99 11.84 -20.30 5.95
CA ASP A 99 11.77 -20.08 7.40
C ASP A 99 10.53 -20.80 7.96
N LEU A 100 9.41 -20.73 7.23
CA LEU A 100 8.18 -21.44 7.59
C LEU A 100 8.37 -22.96 7.62
N VAL A 101 9.09 -23.52 6.63
CA VAL A 101 9.36 -24.97 6.55
C VAL A 101 10.30 -25.46 7.67
N ASN A 102 11.25 -24.63 8.08
CA ASN A 102 12.22 -24.98 9.13
C ASN A 102 11.72 -24.71 10.56
N ALA A 103 10.63 -23.95 10.71
CA ALA A 103 10.08 -23.62 12.01
C ALA A 103 9.42 -24.82 12.72
N ASP A 104 9.38 -24.79 14.06
CA ASP A 104 8.69 -25.81 14.86
C ASP A 104 7.16 -25.56 14.89
N PRO A 105 6.34 -26.52 14.41
CA PRO A 105 4.88 -26.41 14.42
C PRO A 105 4.25 -26.15 15.80
N ASN A 106 4.84 -26.69 16.86
CA ASN A 106 4.34 -26.51 18.22
C ASN A 106 4.64 -25.11 18.76
N ASN A 107 5.82 -24.57 18.42
CA ASN A 107 6.21 -23.21 18.78
C ASN A 107 5.33 -22.17 18.05
N LEU A 108 5.09 -22.38 16.76
CA LEU A 108 4.26 -21.49 15.96
C LEU A 108 2.79 -21.51 16.37
N SER A 109 2.20 -22.68 16.56
CA SER A 109 0.79 -22.78 16.99
C SER A 109 0.55 -22.21 18.40
N SER A 110 1.55 -22.20 19.27
CA SER A 110 1.43 -21.61 20.61
C SER A 110 1.51 -20.08 20.59
N LYS A 111 2.22 -19.49 19.62
CA LYS A 111 2.41 -18.04 19.50
C LYS A 111 1.44 -17.37 18.54
N LEU A 112 0.99 -18.11 17.53
CA LEU A 112 0.07 -17.64 16.49
C LEU A 112 -1.37 -17.94 16.90
N SER A 113 -2.09 -16.91 17.32
CA SER A 113 -3.49 -17.04 17.74
C SER A 113 -4.35 -17.56 16.59
N GLY A 114 -5.05 -18.68 16.81
CA GLY A 114 -5.96 -19.29 15.84
C GLY A 114 -5.34 -20.32 14.90
N ALA A 115 -4.04 -20.57 14.96
CA ALA A 115 -3.40 -21.63 14.17
C ALA A 115 -3.16 -22.88 15.03
N SER A 116 -3.71 -24.02 14.61
CA SER A 116 -3.41 -25.31 15.26
C SER A 116 -2.12 -25.93 14.70
N SER A 117 -1.43 -26.77 15.48
CA SER A 117 -0.21 -27.47 15.03
C SER A 117 -0.42 -28.29 13.75
N LYS A 118 -1.62 -28.86 13.58
CA LYS A 118 -2.03 -29.56 12.35
C LYS A 118 -2.08 -28.63 11.14
N MET A 119 -2.60 -27.42 11.33
CA MET A 119 -2.72 -26.41 10.27
C MET A 119 -1.33 -25.91 9.85
N VAL A 120 -0.43 -25.70 10.80
CA VAL A 120 0.97 -25.34 10.53
C VAL A 120 1.69 -26.45 9.75
N LEU A 121 1.49 -27.73 10.10
CA LEU A 121 2.03 -28.86 9.35
C LEU A 121 1.53 -28.93 7.90
N GLU A 122 0.25 -28.60 7.67
CA GLU A 122 -0.29 -28.51 6.31
C GLU A 122 0.34 -27.36 5.52
N TRP A 123 0.53 -26.20 6.15
CA TRP A 123 1.23 -25.07 5.53
C TRP A 123 2.67 -25.43 5.16
N GLN A 124 3.39 -26.15 6.02
CA GLN A 124 4.75 -26.61 5.75
C GLN A 124 4.81 -27.61 4.58
N LYS A 125 3.85 -28.54 4.48
CA LYS A 125 3.78 -29.47 3.34
C LYS A 125 3.51 -28.73 2.02
N ASN A 126 2.58 -27.78 2.03
CA ASN A 126 2.28 -26.97 0.85
C ASN A 126 3.48 -26.09 0.46
N ALA A 127 4.15 -25.50 1.45
CA ALA A 127 5.38 -24.73 1.27
C ALA A 127 6.53 -25.58 0.69
N GLN A 128 6.72 -26.82 1.17
CA GLN A 128 7.70 -27.75 0.59
C GLN A 128 7.40 -28.09 -0.87
N GLY A 129 6.12 -28.18 -1.24
CA GLY A 129 5.70 -28.35 -2.64
C GLY A 129 6.12 -27.19 -3.54
N LEU A 130 6.10 -25.96 -3.00
CA LEU A 130 6.51 -24.75 -3.73
C LEU A 130 8.03 -24.57 -3.84
N ILE A 131 8.81 -25.17 -2.94
CA ILE A 131 10.29 -25.14 -2.99
C ILE A 131 10.83 -26.17 -4.00
N LYS A 132 10.12 -27.29 -4.17
CA LYS A 132 10.54 -28.40 -5.04
C LYS A 132 10.01 -28.31 -6.47
N ALA A 133 9.11 -27.36 -6.76
CA ALA A 133 8.56 -27.08 -8.08
C ALA A 133 9.43 -26.08 -8.83
#